data_AF-A0A376TYX1-F1
#
_entry.id   AF-A0A376TYX1-F1
#
_cell.length_a   1.000
_cell.length_b   1.000
_cell.length_c   1.000
_cell.angle_alpha   90.00
_cell.angle_beta   90.00
_cell.angle_gamma   90.00
#
_symmetry.space_group_name_H-M   'P 1'
#
loop_
_entity.id
_entity.type
_entity.pdbx_description
1 polymer ?
#
loop_
_entity_poly.entity_id
_entity_poly.type
_entity_poly.pdbx_seq_one_letter_code
_entity_poly.pdbx_strand_id
1 'polypeptide(L)' 'MEVQPQLVLLQKTLLYVEGVGRQLYPQLDLWKTAKPFLESWIKDQVGIPALVRAFKEKAPFWVEKNARTA' A
#
# COMPACT_ATOMS: atom_id res chain seq x y z
N MET A 1 -2.86 -11.63 18.69
CA MET A 1 -2.70 -10.41 17.85
C MET A 1 -3.85 -9.49 18.20
N GLU A 2 -3.60 -8.32 18.80
CA GLU A 2 -4.64 -7.32 19.02
C GLU A 2 -4.87 -6.56 17.71
N VAL A 3 -6.07 -6.65 17.17
CA VAL A 3 -6.44 -5.89 15.97
C VAL A 3 -6.81 -4.48 16.41
N GLN A 4 -6.16 -3.47 15.84
CA GLN A 4 -6.44 -2.08 16.15
C GLN A 4 -7.92 -1.73 15.86
N PRO A 5 -8.67 -1.15 16.82
CA PRO A 5 -10.10 -0.86 16.66
C PRO A 5 -10.43 0.01 15.43
N GLN A 6 -9.53 0.92 15.06
CA GLN A 6 -9.71 1.86 13.96
C GLN A 6 -9.70 1.15 12.60
N LEU A 7 -8.89 0.11 12.45
CA LEU A 7 -8.85 -0.70 11.24
C LEU A 7 -10.14 -1.52 11.09
N VAL A 8 -10.71 -1.98 12.20
CA VAL A 8 -12.02 -2.66 12.21
C VAL A 8 -13.14 -1.72 11.79
N LEU A 9 -13.12 -0.45 12.25
CA LEU A 9 -14.13 0.53 11.87
C LEU A 9 -14.07 0.85 10.37
N LEU A 10 -12.88 1.08 9.83
CA LEU A 10 -12.68 1.32 8.40
C LEU A 10 -13.20 0.16 7.55
N GLN A 11 -12.89 -1.08 7.95
CA GLN A 11 -13.39 -2.28 7.28
C GLN A 11 -14.92 -2.37 7.30
N LYS A 12 -15.54 -2.06 8.45
CA LYS A 12 -17.01 -2.01 8.57
C LYS A 12 -17.62 -0.94 7.67
N THR A 13 -17.01 0.24 7.58
CA THR A 13 -17.47 1.31 6.67
C THR A 13 -17.37 0.88 5.21
N LEU A 14 -16.25 0.26 4.80
CA LEU A 14 -16.07 -0.27 3.45
C LEU A 14 -17.14 -1.30 3.08
N LEU A 15 -17.40 -2.26 3.98
CA LEU A 15 -18.45 -3.27 3.80
C LEU A 15 -19.85 -2.66 3.73
N TYR A 16 -20.13 -1.65 4.55
CA TYR A 16 -21.42 -0.96 4.53
C TYR A 16 -21.65 -0.25 3.18
N VAL A 17 -20.65 0.46 2.67
CA VAL A 17 -20.71 1.12 1.37
C VAL A 17 -20.90 0.10 0.24
N GLU A 18 -20.22 -1.04 0.27
CA GLU A 18 -20.40 -2.12 -0.70
C GLU A 18 -21.82 -2.70 -0.65
N GLY A 19 -22.36 -2.91 0.55
CA GLY A 19 -23.72 -3.39 0.76
C GLY A 19 -24.77 -2.45 0.17
N VAL A 20 -24.66 -1.15 0.47
CA VAL A 20 -25.54 -0.11 -0.10
C VAL A 20 -25.40 -0.04 -1.61
N GLY A 21 -24.17 -0.08 -2.13
CA GLY A 21 -23.91 -0.08 -3.56
C GLY A 21 -24.54 -1.27 -4.29
N ARG A 22 -24.50 -2.47 -3.69
CA ARG A 22 -25.13 -3.67 -4.24
C ARG A 22 -26.65 -3.66 -4.22
N GLN A 23 -27.28 -2.93 -3.28
CA GLN A 23 -28.73 -2.73 -3.30
C GLN A 23 -29.19 -1.93 -4.53
N LEU A 24 -28.37 -0.98 -4.99
CA LEU A 24 -28.65 -0.17 -6.18
C LEU A 24 -28.20 -0.88 -7.46
N TYR A 25 -27.03 -1.53 -7.42
CA TYR A 25 -26.43 -2.23 -8.55
C TYR A 25 -25.97 -3.63 -8.11
N PRO A 26 -26.80 -4.68 -8.27
CA PRO A 26 -26.50 -6.02 -7.74
C PRO A 26 -25.20 -6.64 -8.24
N GLN A 27 -24.71 -6.19 -9.41
CA GLN A 27 -23.47 -6.67 -10.03
C GLN A 27 -22.24 -5.84 -9.63
N LEU A 28 -22.40 -4.83 -8.76
CA LEU A 28 -21.31 -4.00 -8.29
C LEU A 28 -20.37 -4.80 -7.39
N ASP A 29 -19.09 -4.74 -7.73
CA ASP A 29 -17.98 -5.27 -6.94
C ASP A 29 -16.94 -4.16 -6.78
N LEU A 30 -16.93 -3.54 -5.59
CA LEU A 30 -16.01 -2.45 -5.28
C LEU A 30 -14.55 -2.92 -5.26
N TRP A 31 -14.28 -4.15 -4.84
CA TRP A 31 -12.92 -4.71 -4.84
C TRP A 31 -12.39 -4.89 -6.26
N LYS A 32 -13.21 -5.46 -7.14
CA LYS A 32 -12.85 -5.61 -8.56
C LYS A 32 -12.59 -4.26 -9.22
N THR A 33 -13.40 -3.27 -8.88
CA THR A 33 -13.28 -1.90 -9.42
C THR A 33 -12.04 -1.18 -8.86
N ALA A 34 -11.71 -1.40 -7.59
CA ALA A 34 -10.56 -0.76 -6.92
C ALA A 34 -9.20 -1.40 -7.25
N LYS A 35 -9.18 -2.67 -7.69
CA LYS A 35 -7.97 -3.44 -8.01
C LYS A 35 -6.92 -2.69 -8.86
N PRO A 36 -7.23 -2.12 -10.03
CA PRO A 36 -6.22 -1.46 -10.86
C PRO A 36 -5.57 -0.25 -10.17
N PHE A 37 -6.33 0.49 -9.35
CA PHE A 37 -5.82 1.63 -8.59
C PHE A 37 -4.90 1.19 -7.46
N LEU A 38 -5.26 0.09 -6.78
CA LEU A 38 -4.41 -0.49 -5.74
C LEU A 38 -3.10 -1.01 -6.34
N GLU A 39 -3.16 -1.70 -7.48
CA GLU A 39 -1.98 -2.22 -8.18
C GLU A 39 -1.04 -1.09 -8.62
N SER A 40 -1.57 0.01 -9.18
CA SER A 40 -0.73 1.16 -9.54
C SER A 40 -0.08 1.80 -8.31
N TRP A 41 -0.85 2.01 -7.24
CA TRP A 41 -0.31 2.60 -6.01
C TRP A 41 0.76 1.73 -5.35
N ILE A 42 0.53 0.42 -5.27
CA ILE A 42 1.54 -0.53 -4.74
C ILE A 42 2.80 -0.49 -5.61
N LYS A 43 2.64 -0.47 -6.93
CA LYS A 43 3.78 -0.37 -7.86
C LYS A 43 4.57 0.93 -7.65
N ASP A 44 3.90 2.03 -7.37
CA ASP A 44 4.56 3.32 -7.14
C ASP A 44 5.27 3.39 -5.78
N GLN A 45 4.69 2.77 -4.74
CA GLN A 45 5.24 2.81 -3.38
C GLN A 45 6.29 1.71 -3.10
N VAL A 46 6.10 0.52 -3.67
CA VAL A 46 6.90 -0.69 -3.38
C VAL A 46 7.73 -1.13 -4.58
N GLY A 47 7.50 -0.55 -5.77
CA GLY A 47 8.19 -0.98 -6.99
C GLY A 47 9.67 -0.61 -7.06
N ILE A 48 10.30 -1.03 -8.17
CA ILE A 48 11.71 -0.78 -8.49
C ILE A 48 12.14 0.69 -8.29
N PRO A 49 11.33 1.72 -8.60
CA PRO A 49 11.70 3.11 -8.33
C PRO A 49 11.94 3.42 -6.85
N ALA A 50 11.11 2.88 -5.96
CA ALA A 50 11.27 3.03 -4.52
C ALA A 50 12.52 2.29 -4.02
N LEU A 51 12.79 1.10 -4.56
CA LEU A 51 14.00 0.34 -4.27
C LEU A 51 15.28 1.06 -4.71
N VAL A 52 15.30 1.60 -5.94
CA VAL A 52 16.44 2.37 -6.49
C VAL A 52 16.67 3.65 -5.68
N ARG A 53 15.60 4.35 -5.29
CA ARG A 53 15.70 5.54 -4.43
C ARG A 53 16.27 5.19 -3.06
N ALA A 54 15.76 4.14 -2.42
CA ALA A 54 16.27 3.66 -1.14
C ALA A 54 17.74 3.21 -1.22
N PHE A 55 18.14 2.61 -2.34
CA PHE A 55 19.53 2.21 -2.57
C PHE A 55 20.44 3.43 -2.80
N LYS A 56 19.99 4.41 -3.59
CA LYS A 56 20.74 5.66 -3.85
C LYS A 56 20.92 6.50 -2.58
N GLU A 57 19.92 6.57 -1.73
CA GLU A 57 20.01 7.28 -0.43
C GLU A 57 20.94 6.56 0.55
N LYS A 58 21.01 5.23 0.51
CA LYS A 58 21.92 4.46 1.39
C LYS A 58 23.34 4.33 0.84
N ALA A 59 23.55 4.35 -0.46
CA ALA A 59 24.88 4.22 -1.09
C ALA A 59 26.00 5.09 -0.49
N PRO A 60 25.82 6.41 -0.23
CA PRO A 60 26.89 7.24 0.35
C PRO A 60 27.33 6.77 1.74
N PHE A 61 26.41 6.19 2.53
CA PHE A 61 26.73 5.68 3.87
C PHE A 61 27.64 4.45 3.85
N TRP A 62 27.57 3.61 2.81
CA TRP A 62 28.43 2.43 2.67
C TRP A 62 29.85 2.83 2.23
N VAL A 63 29.96 3.87 1.43
CA VAL A 63 31.25 4.43 0.99
C VAL A 63 31.97 5.09 2.18
N GLU A 64 31.27 5.88 2.98
CA GLU A 64 31.85 6.48 4.20
C GLU A 64 32.22 5.43 5.26
N LYS A 65 31.40 4.38 5.41
CA LYS A 65 31.66 3.30 6.37
C LYS A 65 32.90 2.49 6.01
N ASN A 66 33.08 2.14 4.74
CA ASN A 66 34.26 1.39 4.28
C ASN A 66 35.55 2.23 4.32
N ALA A 67 35.44 3.55 4.10
CA ALA A 67 36.58 4.47 4.19
C ALA A 67 37.08 4.74 5.63
N ARG A 68 36.25 4.49 6.66
CA ARG A 68 36.65 4.62 8.08
C ARG A 68 37.24 3.33 8.69
N THR A 69 37.12 2.20 8.00
CA THR A 69 37.64 0.89 8.43
C THR A 69 38.89 0.44 7.66
N ALA A 70 39.48 1.31 6.83
CA ALA A 70 40.74 1.11 6.12
C ALA A 70 41.84 2.01 6.68
#